data_AF-A0A452C6B6-F1
#
_entry.id   AF-A0A452C6B6-F1
#
_cell.length_a   1.000
_cell.length_b   1.000
_cell.length_c   1.000
_cell.angle_alpha   90.00
_cell.angle_beta   90.00
_cell.angle_gamma   90.00
#
_symmetry.space_group_name_H-M   'P 1'
#
loop_
_entity.id
_entity.type
_entity.pdbx_description
1 polymer ?
#
loop_
_entity_poly.entity_id
_entity_poly.type
_entity_poly.pdbx_seq_one_letter_code
_entity_poly.pdbx_strand_id
1 'polypeptide(L)'
;METFPLRVFVNPSLRVLDSCLVTFPEGCESVSGFLACVPRFQAVQISGMDPRGEQVVWQASGWAARIIQHEMDHLQGCLFIDKMDSKTFTNIHWMEVND
;
A
#
# COMPACT_ATOMS: atom_id res chain seq x y z
N MET A 1 4.21 13.22 7.59
CA MET A 1 3.56 11.90 7.52
C MET A 1 2.60 11.82 8.70
N GLU A 2 1.32 11.61 8.46
CA GLU A 2 0.35 11.45 9.55
C GLU A 2 0.49 10.06 10.18
N THR A 3 0.49 10.01 11.50
CA THR A 3 0.49 8.76 12.24
C THR A 3 -0.95 8.28 12.41
N PHE A 4 -1.12 6.97 12.50
CA PHE A 4 -2.42 6.36 12.72
C PHE A 4 -2.27 5.16 13.67
N PRO A 5 -3.26 4.91 14.56
CA PRO A 5 -3.19 3.77 15.47
C PRO A 5 -3.35 2.43 14.71
N LEU A 6 -2.97 1.33 15.38
CA LEU A 6 -3.21 -0.02 14.89
C LEU A 6 -4.68 -0.22 14.50
N ARG A 7 -4.90 -0.85 13.35
CA ARG A 7 -6.21 -1.28 12.87
C ARG A 7 -6.10 -2.69 12.32
N VAL A 8 -7.18 -3.44 12.50
CA VAL A 8 -7.32 -4.79 11.94
C VAL A 8 -8.63 -4.80 11.16
N PHE A 9 -8.57 -5.29 9.93
CA PHE A 9 -9.75 -5.45 9.07
C PHE A 9 -9.91 -6.92 8.71
N VAL A 10 -11.12 -7.42 8.91
CA VAL A 10 -11.59 -8.74 8.47
C VAL A 10 -12.57 -8.53 7.33
N ASN A 11 -12.44 -9.33 6.27
CA ASN A 11 -13.22 -9.24 5.03
C ASN A 11 -13.33 -7.81 4.47
N PRO A 12 -12.19 -7.09 4.30
CA PRO A 12 -12.24 -5.73 3.81
C PRO A 12 -12.65 -5.62 2.34
N SER A 13 -13.18 -4.46 2.00
CA SER A 13 -13.41 -3.98 0.65
C SER A 13 -12.79 -2.60 0.50
N LEU A 14 -12.28 -2.28 -0.70
CA LEU A 14 -11.61 -1.03 -1.00
C LEU A 14 -12.40 -0.23 -2.04
N ARG A 15 -12.53 1.07 -1.81
CA ARG A 15 -13.06 2.04 -2.77
C ARG A 15 -12.05 3.17 -2.98
N VAL A 16 -11.79 3.54 -4.22
CA VAL A 16 -10.96 4.70 -4.56
C VAL A 16 -11.76 5.98 -4.34
N LEU A 17 -11.17 6.94 -3.62
CA LEU A 17 -11.75 8.27 -3.38
C LEU A 17 -11.09 9.35 -4.24
N ASP A 18 -9.78 9.21 -4.48
CA ASP A 18 -9.01 10.06 -5.39
C ASP A 18 -8.10 9.16 -6.24
N SER A 19 -8.35 9.15 -7.55
CA SER A 19 -7.64 8.31 -8.51
C SER A 19 -6.33 8.92 -9.03
N CYS A 20 -5.91 10.08 -8.51
CA CYS A 20 -4.59 10.65 -8.80
C CYS A 20 -3.51 9.62 -8.43
N LEU A 21 -2.61 9.31 -9.37
CA LEU A 21 -1.54 8.35 -9.15
C LEU A 21 -0.31 9.03 -8.56
N VAL A 22 0.16 8.50 -7.45
CA VAL A 22 1.38 8.94 -6.78
C VAL A 22 2.36 7.77 -6.73
N THR A 23 3.58 8.01 -7.21
CA THR A 23 4.60 6.98 -7.40
C THR A 23 5.73 7.18 -6.40
N PHE A 24 6.05 6.13 -5.65
CA PHE A 24 7.17 6.07 -4.71
C PHE A 24 7.72 4.65 -4.62
N PRO A 25 8.97 4.46 -4.16
CA PRO A 25 9.52 3.15 -3.84
C PRO A 25 8.66 2.42 -2.80
N GLU A 26 8.38 1.15 -3.07
CA GLU A 26 7.61 0.23 -2.24
C GLU A 26 8.40 -1.08 -2.11
N GLY A 27 8.35 -1.68 -0.92
CA GLY A 27 8.91 -3.00 -0.63
C GLY A 27 7.84 -3.94 -0.11
N CYS A 28 8.21 -5.21 0.05
CA CYS A 28 7.32 -6.22 0.59
C CYS A 28 8.12 -7.22 1.43
N GLU A 29 7.61 -7.57 2.61
CA GLU A 29 8.24 -8.58 3.45
C GLU A 29 8.30 -9.97 2.76
N SER A 30 7.33 -10.27 1.89
CA SER A 30 7.32 -11.48 1.07
C SER A 30 8.30 -11.47 -0.11
N VAL A 31 8.94 -10.33 -0.40
CA VAL A 31 9.96 -10.17 -1.46
C VAL A 31 11.15 -9.42 -0.86
N SER A 32 11.79 -10.06 0.12
CA SER A 32 12.76 -9.41 0.98
C SER A 32 13.98 -8.89 0.21
N GLY A 33 14.47 -7.72 0.59
CA GLY A 33 15.72 -7.14 0.06
C GLY A 33 15.57 -6.37 -1.25
N PHE A 34 14.35 -6.16 -1.75
CA PHE A 34 14.09 -5.41 -2.98
C PHE A 34 13.06 -4.29 -2.81
N LEU A 35 13.22 -3.25 -3.62
CA LEU A 35 12.29 -2.12 -3.75
C LEU A 35 12.02 -1.86 -5.23
N ALA A 36 10.86 -1.29 -5.55
CA ALA A 36 10.60 -0.66 -6.84
C ALA A 36 9.56 0.46 -6.69
N CYS A 37 9.56 1.41 -7.62
CA CYS A 37 8.54 2.45 -7.69
C CYS A 37 7.21 1.85 -8.12
N VAL A 38 6.16 2.09 -7.32
CA VAL A 38 4.80 1.59 -7.58
C VAL A 38 3.82 2.77 -7.57
N PRO A 39 3.03 2.98 -8.64
CA PRO A 39 1.97 3.97 -8.64
C PRO A 39 0.80 3.50 -7.76
N ARG A 40 0.30 4.39 -6.89
CA ARG A 40 -0.86 4.13 -6.00
C ARG A 40 -1.84 5.29 -6.08
N PHE A 41 -3.13 5.01 -5.86
CA PHE A 41 -4.16 6.04 -5.75
C PHE A 41 -3.91 6.93 -4.53
N GLN A 42 -4.12 8.23 -4.68
CA GLN A 42 -3.84 9.24 -3.66
C GLN A 42 -4.73 9.09 -2.42
N ALA A 43 -5.99 8.68 -2.58
CA ALA A 43 -6.91 8.45 -1.47
C ALA A 43 -7.86 7.27 -1.70
N VAL A 44 -8.10 6.51 -0.64
CA VAL A 44 -8.96 5.32 -0.64
C VAL A 44 -9.80 5.25 0.64
N GLN A 45 -10.87 4.48 0.57
CA GLN A 45 -11.68 4.06 1.69
C GLN A 45 -11.59 2.54 1.80
N ILE A 46 -11.24 2.04 2.98
CA ILE A 46 -11.37 0.63 3.34
C ILE A 46 -12.57 0.45 4.26
N SER A 47 -13.39 -0.56 4.00
CA SER A 47 -14.56 -0.93 4.81
C SER A 47 -14.55 -2.42 5.07
N GLY A 48 -14.84 -2.85 6.29
CA GLY A 48 -14.87 -4.26 6.70
C GLY A 48 -15.32 -4.41 8.14
N MET A 49 -14.93 -5.50 8.79
CA MET A 49 -15.18 -5.71 10.22
C MET A 49 -13.88 -5.62 11.02
N ASP A 50 -13.99 -5.30 12.31
CA ASP A 50 -12.92 -5.54 13.27
C ASP A 50 -12.90 -7.01 13.74
N PRO A 51 -11.93 -7.44 14.58
CA PRO A 51 -11.87 -8.81 15.09
C PRO A 51 -13.04 -9.23 15.99
N ARG A 52 -13.87 -8.28 16.45
CA ARG A 52 -15.08 -8.55 17.23
C ARG A 52 -16.32 -8.70 16.34
N GLY A 53 -16.17 -8.46 15.03
CA GLY A 53 -17.27 -8.50 14.06
C GLY A 53 -17.98 -7.16 13.88
N GLU A 54 -17.49 -6.08 14.49
CA GLU A 54 -18.10 -4.75 14.38
C GLU A 54 -17.70 -4.07 13.06
N GLN A 55 -18.64 -3.39 12.41
CA GLN A 55 -18.39 -2.73 11.14
C GLN A 55 -17.49 -1.50 11.32
N VAL A 56 -16.42 -1.42 10.51
CA VAL A 56 -15.45 -0.33 10.54
C VAL A 56 -15.22 0.21 9.13
N VAL A 57 -15.11 1.53 9.05
CA VAL A 57 -14.81 2.27 7.83
C VAL A 57 -13.66 3.23 8.10
N TRP A 58 -12.67 3.27 7.22
CA TRP A 58 -11.54 4.19 7.31
C TRP A 58 -11.22 4.80 5.95
N GLN A 59 -11.24 6.13 5.88
CA GLN A 59 -10.76 6.89 4.74
C GLN A 59 -9.33 7.36 5.02
N ALA A 60 -8.46 7.18 4.04
CA ALA A 60 -7.04 7.53 4.16
C ALA A 60 -6.51 8.09 2.85
N SER A 61 -5.47 8.92 2.96
CA SER A 61 -4.73 9.49 1.84
C SER A 61 -3.22 9.36 2.02
N GLY A 62 -2.45 9.54 0.95
CA GLY A 62 -1.00 9.49 0.98
C GLY A 62 -0.46 8.13 1.42
N TRP A 63 0.44 8.10 2.40
CA TRP A 63 1.16 6.87 2.77
C TRP A 63 0.26 5.80 3.40
N ALA A 64 -0.74 6.19 4.19
CA ALA A 64 -1.72 5.26 4.74
C ALA A 64 -2.55 4.62 3.61
N ALA A 65 -2.94 5.39 2.60
CA ALA A 65 -3.64 4.86 1.42
C ALA A 65 -2.77 3.88 0.63
N ARG A 66 -1.46 4.15 0.49
CA ARG A 66 -0.50 3.21 -0.13
C ARG A 66 -0.45 1.88 0.60
N ILE A 67 -0.29 1.90 1.93
CA ILE A 67 -0.26 0.68 2.74
C ILE A 67 -1.57 -0.10 2.58
N ILE A 68 -2.73 0.56 2.68
CA ILE A 68 -4.03 -0.09 2.48
C ILE A 68 -4.10 -0.78 1.11
N GLN A 69 -3.66 -0.11 0.04
CA GLN A 69 -3.68 -0.71 -1.30
C GLN A 69 -2.72 -1.90 -1.42
N HIS A 70 -1.54 -1.86 -0.79
CA HIS A 70 -0.61 -2.98 -0.74
C HIS A 70 -1.21 -4.20 -0.03
N GLU A 71 -1.77 -4.01 1.16
CA GLU A 71 -2.36 -5.13 1.91
C GLU A 71 -3.62 -5.69 1.24
N MET A 72 -4.41 -4.84 0.58
CA MET A 72 -5.57 -5.30 -0.20
C MET A 72 -5.16 -6.11 -1.44
N ASP A 73 -4.03 -5.77 -2.07
CA ASP A 73 -3.49 -6.54 -3.19
C ASP A 73 -3.10 -7.95 -2.76
N HIS A 74 -2.50 -8.12 -1.57
CA HIS A 74 -2.20 -9.45 -1.01
C HIS A 74 -3.45 -10.33 -0.89
N LEU A 75 -4.57 -9.75 -0.44
CA LEU A 75 -5.84 -10.47 -0.35
C LEU A 75 -6.42 -10.88 -1.71
N GLN A 76 -5.91 -10.31 -2.80
CA GLN A 76 -6.25 -10.65 -4.18
C GLN A 76 -5.14 -11.46 -4.88
N GLY A 77 -4.10 -11.88 -4.16
CA GLY A 77 -2.98 -12.63 -4.73
C GLY A 77 -2.08 -11.79 -5.66
N CYS A 78 -2.11 -10.47 -5.52
CA CYS A 78 -1.29 -9.54 -6.29
C CYS A 78 -0.13 -9.04 -5.42
N LEU A 79 1.08 -8.97 -6.00
CA LEU A 79 2.26 -8.41 -5.35
C LEU A 79 2.65 -7.08 -5.99
N PHE A 80 3.48 -6.29 -5.29
CA PHE A 80 3.94 -5.00 -5.81
C PHE A 80 4.77 -5.15 -7.11
N ILE A 81 5.44 -6.29 -7.30
CA ILE A 81 6.21 -6.61 -8.52
C ILE A 81 5.32 -6.75 -9.77
N ASP A 82 4.02 -6.98 -9.60
CA ASP A 82 3.05 -7.03 -10.71
C ASP A 82 2.63 -5.62 -11.18
N LYS A 83 2.91 -4.59 -10.38
CA LYS A 83 2.46 -3.19 -10.60
C LYS A 83 3.60 -2.18 -10.69
N MET A 84 4.84 -2.58 -10.42
CA MET A 84 5.99 -1.69 -10.38
C MET A 84 6.41 -1.15 -11.75
N ASP A 85 7.09 -0.01 -11.77
CA ASP A 85 7.98 0.34 -12.87
C ASP A 85 9.24 -0.54 -12.76
N SER A 86 9.35 -1.53 -13.63
CA SER A 86 10.43 -2.53 -13.58
C SER A 86 11.83 -1.96 -13.76
N LYS A 87 11.98 -0.76 -14.35
CA LYS A 87 13.29 -0.08 -14.46
C LYS A 87 13.82 0.41 -13.11
N THR A 88 12.96 0.50 -12.11
CA THR A 88 13.29 0.97 -10.76
C THR A 88 13.50 -0.17 -9.76
N PHE A 89 13.36 -1.43 -10.21
CA PHE A 89 13.56 -2.58 -9.35
C PHE A 89 15.03 -2.68 -8.92
N THR A 90 15.26 -2.55 -7.61
CA THR A 90 16.61 -2.42 -7.04
C THR A 90 16.73 -3.23 -5.75
N ASN A 91 17.95 -3.67 -5.47
CA ASN A 91 18.29 -4.23 -4.17
C ASN A 91 18.46 -3.10 -3.14
N ILE A 92 18.06 -3.32 -1.90
CA ILE A 92 18.13 -2.30 -0.82
C ILE A 92 19.53 -1.74 -0.54
N HIS A 93 20.59 -2.40 -1.00
CA HIS A 93 21.97 -1.90 -0.88
C HIS A 93 22.38 -0.92 -2.00
N TRP A 94 21.50 -0.70 -2.98
CA TRP A 94 21.68 0.25 -4.07
C TRP A 94 20.65 1.37 -3.95
N MET A 95 21.07 2.48 -3.34
CA MET A 95 20.24 3.67 -3.13
C MET A 95 20.81 4.86 -3.88
N GLU A 96 19.92 5.64 -4.51
CA GLU A 96 20.26 6.99 -4.95
C GLU A 96 20.52 7.87 -3.73
N VAL A 97 21.65 8.58 -3.75
CA VAL A 97 22.06 9.53 -2.71
C VAL A 97 22.32 10.88 -3.37
N ASN A 98 22.23 11.95 -2.57
CA ASN A 98 22.59 13.27 -3.06
C ASN A 98 24.09 13.30 -3.42
N ASP A 99 24.44 14.08 -4.45
CA ASP A 99 25.83 14.40 -4.80
C ASP A 99 26.61 15.03 -3.62
#